data_AF-A0A7S0DV41-F1
#
_entry.id   AF-A0A7S0DV41-F1
#
_cell.length_a   1.000
_cell.length_b   1.000
_cell.length_c   1.000
_cell.angle_alpha   90.00
_cell.angle_beta   90.00
_cell.angle_gamma   90.00
#
_symmetry.space_group_name_H-M   'P 1'
#
loop_
_entity.id
_entity.type
_entity.pdbx_description
1 polymer ?
#
loop_
_entity_poly.entity_id
_entity_poly.type
_entity_poly.pdbx_seq_one_letter_code
_entity_poly.pdbx_strand_id
1 'polypeptide(L)'
;AVYSFVPGGGELVVRAARDLKEGEQIFYAYVDPFQQRSARQNLIRQGYFFQCACDWCAGSRGPERHLNAVICSPWPEPDELKCEAAILPDVSPEGSQPMESEVVTCASCQRRHAVTEINALNQSAEEMLESAMQTLHEDATQGFIKLSRFLETKEVRKLHPCHHLLYQANMALAVSCFTLGDIRLGESRTDRAHNSDSGCGPSTCESLVTFLPSGMSLKT
;
A
#
# COMPACT_ATOMS: atom_id res chain seq x y z
N ALA A 1 -18.66 0.67 -4.74
CA ALA A 1 -19.04 2.01 -5.20
C ALA A 1 -17.99 3.00 -4.72
N VAL A 2 -17.79 4.09 -5.46
CA VAL A 2 -16.92 5.21 -5.11
C VAL A 2 -17.79 6.44 -4.90
N TYR A 3 -17.54 7.20 -3.83
CA TYR A 3 -18.23 8.46 -3.58
C TYR A 3 -17.30 9.64 -3.86
N SER A 4 -17.86 10.73 -4.34
CA SER A 4 -17.17 12.01 -4.55
C SER A 4 -18.12 13.16 -4.24
N PHE A 5 -17.61 14.26 -3.74
CA PHE A 5 -18.38 15.50 -3.60
C PHE A 5 -18.22 16.39 -4.83
N VAL A 6 -19.29 17.05 -5.25
CA VAL A 6 -19.23 18.05 -6.31
C VAL A 6 -18.48 19.29 -5.81
N PRO A 7 -17.44 19.78 -6.50
CA PRO A 7 -16.71 20.97 -6.09
C PRO A 7 -17.62 22.19 -5.96
N GLY A 8 -17.52 22.90 -4.83
CA GLY A 8 -18.34 24.10 -4.57
C GLY A 8 -19.81 23.82 -4.22
N GLY A 9 -20.20 22.55 -4.06
CA GLY A 9 -21.55 22.14 -3.65
C GLY A 9 -21.55 21.26 -2.39
N GLY A 10 -22.74 20.78 -2.00
CA GLY A 10 -22.95 19.82 -0.91
C GLY A 10 -23.44 18.44 -1.38
N GLU A 11 -23.39 18.19 -2.69
CA GLU A 11 -23.93 16.97 -3.30
C GLU A 11 -22.93 15.82 -3.24
N LEU A 12 -23.41 14.66 -2.76
CA LEU A 12 -22.68 13.40 -2.77
C LEU A 12 -23.03 12.61 -4.03
N VAL A 13 -22.03 12.34 -4.88
CA VAL A 13 -22.18 11.51 -6.07
C VAL A 13 -21.61 10.14 -5.81
N VAL A 14 -22.44 9.10 -5.98
CA VAL A 14 -22.04 7.70 -5.84
C VAL A 14 -21.98 7.05 -7.22
N ARG A 15 -20.83 6.48 -7.58
CA ARG A 15 -20.62 5.78 -8.85
C ARG A 15 -20.34 4.30 -8.62
N ALA A 16 -20.87 3.47 -9.52
CA ALA A 16 -20.46 2.08 -9.60
C ALA A 16 -19.00 2.01 -10.07
N ALA A 17 -18.19 1.22 -9.38
CA ALA A 17 -16.78 0.99 -9.73
C ALA A 17 -16.56 -0.34 -10.47
N ARG A 18 -17.65 -1.08 -10.68
CA ARG A 18 -17.75 -2.35 -11.39
C ARG A 18 -19.21 -2.55 -11.79
N ASP A 19 -19.47 -3.52 -12.65
CA ASP A 19 -20.82 -3.93 -12.97
C ASP A 19 -21.57 -4.42 -11.73
N LEU A 20 -22.86 -4.09 -11.66
CA LEU A 20 -23.77 -4.46 -10.58
C LEU A 20 -24.97 -5.21 -11.15
N LYS A 21 -25.35 -6.31 -10.52
CA LYS A 21 -26.56 -7.05 -10.86
C LYS A 21 -27.76 -6.50 -10.08
N GLU A 22 -28.97 -6.69 -10.63
CA GLU A 22 -30.19 -6.37 -9.91
C GLU A 22 -30.26 -7.16 -8.59
N GLY A 23 -30.66 -6.49 -7.50
CA GLY A 23 -30.70 -7.06 -6.16
C GLY A 23 -29.33 -7.23 -5.48
N GLU A 24 -28.23 -6.88 -6.14
CA GLU A 24 -26.89 -6.96 -5.56
C GLU A 24 -26.65 -5.86 -4.51
N GLN A 25 -26.04 -6.23 -3.39
CA GLN A 25 -25.66 -5.29 -2.35
C GLN A 25 -24.53 -4.36 -2.84
N ILE A 26 -24.72 -3.06 -2.64
CA ILE A 26 -23.70 -2.05 -2.93
C ILE A 26 -22.80 -1.88 -1.71
N PHE A 27 -21.52 -2.17 -1.89
CA PHE A 27 -20.48 -1.95 -0.87
C PHE A 27 -19.65 -0.71 -1.19
N TYR A 28 -19.16 -0.04 -0.15
CA TYR A 28 -18.15 1.00 -0.23
C TYR A 28 -17.17 0.86 0.94
N ALA A 29 -15.97 1.42 0.80
CA ALA A 29 -14.94 1.34 1.83
C ALA A 29 -15.15 2.44 2.88
N TYR A 30 -15.19 2.06 4.16
CA TYR A 30 -15.23 2.99 5.30
C TYR A 30 -13.86 3.56 5.67
N VAL A 31 -12.80 2.90 5.22
CA VAL A 31 -11.40 3.18 5.56
C VAL A 31 -10.59 3.13 4.27
N ASP A 32 -9.38 3.66 4.31
CA ASP A 32 -8.47 3.62 3.17
C ASP A 32 -8.14 2.15 2.80
N PRO A 33 -8.48 1.69 1.57
CA PRO A 33 -8.20 0.33 1.12
C PRO A 33 -6.69 0.00 1.05
N PHE A 34 -5.82 1.00 0.92
CA PHE A 34 -4.37 0.82 0.78
C PHE A 34 -3.63 0.70 2.12
N GLN A 35 -4.34 0.82 3.25
CA GLN A 35 -3.78 0.51 4.57
C GLN A 35 -3.67 -1.00 4.78
N GLN A 36 -2.72 -1.44 5.62
CA GLN A 36 -2.58 -2.84 6.01
C GLN A 36 -3.84 -3.39 6.72
N ARG A 37 -4.04 -4.72 6.63
CA ARG A 37 -5.23 -5.41 7.17
C ARG A 37 -5.45 -5.11 8.65
N SER A 38 -4.40 -5.15 9.45
CA SER A 38 -4.43 -4.88 10.89
C SER A 38 -4.95 -3.46 11.18
N ALA A 39 -4.44 -2.44 10.49
CA ALA A 39 -4.88 -1.05 10.60
C ALA A 39 -6.36 -0.89 10.21
N ARG A 40 -6.77 -1.46 9.06
CA ARG A 40 -8.18 -1.43 8.63
C ARG A 40 -9.12 -2.06 9.64
N GLN A 41 -8.77 -3.24 10.16
CA GLN A 41 -9.57 -3.94 11.18
C GLN A 41 -9.65 -3.15 12.49
N ASN A 42 -8.55 -2.52 12.91
CA ASN A 42 -8.54 -1.71 14.12
C ASN A 42 -9.43 -0.47 13.98
N LEU A 43 -9.34 0.26 12.86
CA LEU A 43 -10.21 1.41 12.60
C LEU A 43 -11.68 1.02 12.53
N ILE A 44 -12.00 -0.08 11.84
CA ILE A 44 -13.37 -0.57 11.74
C ILE A 44 -13.92 -1.00 13.11
N ARG A 45 -13.13 -1.73 13.89
CA ARG A 45 -13.54 -2.18 15.23
C ARG A 45 -13.76 -1.01 16.18
N GLN A 46 -12.89 0.01 16.15
CA GLN A 46 -12.97 1.17 17.03
C GLN A 46 -14.09 2.13 16.62
N GLY A 47 -14.26 2.38 15.32
CA GLY A 47 -15.24 3.36 14.83
C GLY A 47 -16.63 2.80 14.57
N TYR A 48 -16.73 1.53 14.19
CA TYR A 48 -17.97 0.91 13.71
C TYR A 48 -18.35 -0.38 14.46
N PHE A 49 -17.54 -0.82 15.44
CA PHE A 49 -17.85 -1.91 16.37
C PHE A 49 -18.13 -3.27 15.70
N PHE A 50 -17.53 -3.54 14.54
CA PHE A 50 -17.58 -4.86 13.88
C PHE A 50 -16.20 -5.33 13.42
N GLN A 51 -16.11 -6.61 13.05
CA GLN A 51 -14.93 -7.19 12.41
C GLN A 51 -15.21 -7.39 10.93
N CYS A 52 -14.38 -6.82 10.06
CA CYS A 52 -14.62 -6.91 8.62
C CYS A 52 -14.30 -8.33 8.11
N ALA A 53 -15.24 -8.91 7.37
CA ALA A 53 -15.12 -10.25 6.78
C ALA A 53 -15.16 -10.20 5.24
N CYS A 54 -14.80 -9.08 4.61
CA CYS A 54 -14.67 -9.01 3.15
C CYS A 54 -13.53 -9.91 2.65
N ASP A 55 -13.54 -10.25 1.36
CA ASP A 55 -12.56 -11.14 0.73
C ASP A 55 -11.10 -10.73 1.01
N TRP A 56 -10.83 -9.42 1.02
CA TRP A 56 -9.52 -8.86 1.34
C TRP A 56 -9.10 -9.09 2.80
N CYS A 57 -10.06 -9.04 3.73
CA CYS A 57 -9.83 -9.28 5.16
C CYS A 57 -9.83 -10.77 5.51
N ALA A 58 -10.49 -11.60 4.71
CA ALA A 58 -10.46 -13.06 4.78
C ALA A 58 -9.17 -13.67 4.21
N GLY A 59 -8.28 -12.86 3.61
CA GLY A 59 -7.01 -13.34 3.04
C GLY A 59 -7.18 -14.03 1.68
N SER A 60 -8.20 -13.64 0.92
CA SER A 60 -8.41 -14.14 -0.44
C SER A 60 -7.25 -13.80 -1.38
N ARG A 61 -7.23 -14.41 -2.57
CA ARG A 61 -6.19 -14.20 -3.58
C ARG A 61 -6.33 -12.81 -4.20
N GLY A 62 -5.63 -11.80 -3.67
CA GLY A 62 -5.50 -10.51 -4.33
C GLY A 62 -4.19 -9.78 -4.02
N PRO A 63 -3.91 -8.65 -4.71
CA PRO A 63 -2.69 -7.86 -4.53
C PRO A 63 -2.58 -7.25 -3.11
N GLU A 64 -3.71 -7.04 -2.43
CA GLU A 64 -3.80 -6.44 -1.10
C GLU A 64 -3.06 -7.22 -0.01
N ARG A 65 -2.86 -8.53 -0.20
CA ARG A 65 -2.09 -9.35 0.75
C ARG A 65 -0.63 -8.87 0.83
N HIS A 66 -0.16 -8.19 -0.21
CA HIS A 66 1.20 -7.68 -0.28
C HIS A 66 1.37 -6.26 0.32
N LEU A 67 0.30 -5.62 0.81
CA LEU A 67 0.37 -4.30 1.42
C LEU A 67 1.26 -4.26 2.67
N ASN A 68 1.48 -5.41 3.32
CA ASN A 68 2.40 -5.56 4.44
C ASN A 68 3.51 -6.60 4.16
N ALA A 69 3.75 -6.92 2.89
CA ALA A 69 4.71 -7.96 2.52
C ALA A 69 6.15 -7.45 2.44
N VAL A 70 7.09 -8.31 2.79
CA VAL A 70 8.53 -8.08 2.64
C VAL A 70 9.13 -9.08 1.67
N ILE A 71 10.24 -8.72 1.03
CA ILE A 71 10.96 -9.60 0.10
C ILE A 71 11.83 -10.56 0.92
N CYS A 72 11.78 -11.85 0.57
CA CYS A 72 12.60 -12.90 1.15
C CYS A 72 14.08 -12.84 0.69
N SER A 73 14.76 -11.72 0.88
CA SER A 73 16.18 -11.62 0.56
C SER A 73 17.03 -12.35 1.62
N PRO A 74 18.23 -12.91 1.28
CA PRO A 74 19.20 -13.29 2.30
C PRO A 74 19.56 -12.10 3.18
N TRP A 75 19.15 -12.18 4.44
CA TRP A 75 19.67 -11.41 5.57
C TRP A 75 20.66 -12.33 6.29
N PRO A 76 22.00 -12.12 6.31
CA PRO A 76 22.87 -11.20 5.57
C PRO A 76 24.02 -11.91 4.82
N GLU A 77 23.91 -13.19 4.42
CA GLU A 77 25.07 -13.97 3.94
C GLU A 77 25.13 -14.20 2.41
N PRO A 78 26.35 -14.35 1.86
CA PRO A 78 26.66 -14.27 0.43
C PRO A 78 26.46 -15.61 -0.31
N ASP A 79 25.54 -16.44 0.14
CA ASP A 79 25.21 -17.68 -0.56
C ASP A 79 24.22 -17.40 -1.69
N GLU A 80 24.59 -17.91 -2.88
CA GLU A 80 24.11 -17.63 -4.24
C GLU A 80 22.59 -17.75 -4.49
N LEU A 81 21.77 -18.07 -3.49
CA LEU A 81 20.32 -18.17 -3.61
C LEU A 81 19.62 -16.88 -3.14
N LYS A 82 19.56 -15.90 -4.05
CA LYS A 82 18.67 -14.75 -3.92
C LYS A 82 17.21 -15.23 -4.05
N CYS A 83 16.47 -15.22 -2.95
CA CYS A 83 15.02 -15.40 -3.00
C CYS A 83 14.37 -14.00 -3.08
N GLU A 84 13.39 -13.86 -3.97
CA GLU A 84 12.64 -12.60 -4.17
C GLU A 84 11.14 -12.79 -3.86
N ALA A 85 10.78 -13.94 -3.28
CA ALA A 85 9.39 -14.23 -2.94
C ALA A 85 8.89 -13.31 -1.82
N ALA A 86 7.60 -12.97 -1.89
CA ALA A 86 6.92 -12.21 -0.86
C ALA A 86 6.70 -13.05 0.42
N ILE A 87 7.01 -12.47 1.57
CA ILE A 87 6.68 -12.97 2.89
C ILE A 87 5.46 -12.20 3.38
N LEU A 88 4.41 -12.91 3.80
CA LEU A 88 3.13 -12.34 4.24
C LEU A 88 3.00 -12.48 5.76
N PRO A 89 3.30 -11.43 6.56
CA PRO A 89 3.28 -11.53 8.03
C PRO A 89 1.87 -11.59 8.63
N ASP A 90 0.87 -11.04 7.94
CA ASP A 90 -0.51 -10.90 8.47
C ASP A 90 -1.41 -12.13 8.28
N VAL A 91 -0.86 -13.24 7.77
CA VAL A 91 -1.58 -14.50 7.57
C VAL A 91 -1.33 -15.42 8.76
N SER A 92 -1.80 -15.02 9.94
CA SER A 92 -1.95 -15.99 11.03
C SER A 92 -3.09 -16.97 10.66
N PRO A 93 -2.90 -18.28 10.81
CA PRO A 93 -4.02 -19.21 10.80
C PRO A 93 -5.01 -18.81 11.90
N GLU A 94 -6.29 -18.95 11.60
CA GLU A 94 -7.43 -18.44 12.39
C GLU A 94 -7.26 -18.59 13.91
N GLY A 95 -7.42 -17.47 14.65
CA GLY A 95 -7.79 -17.50 16.06
C GLY A 95 -6.66 -17.54 17.11
N SER A 96 -5.38 -17.59 16.73
CA SER A 96 -4.27 -17.52 17.70
C SER A 96 -3.87 -16.08 18.02
N GLN A 97 -3.80 -15.76 19.31
CA GLN A 97 -3.14 -14.54 19.80
C GLN A 97 -1.67 -14.55 19.33
N PRO A 98 -1.10 -13.40 18.94
CA PRO A 98 0.30 -13.33 18.53
C PRO A 98 1.18 -13.66 19.73
N MET A 99 1.79 -14.85 19.72
CA MET A 99 2.90 -15.16 20.63
C MET A 99 4.15 -14.46 20.08
N GLU A 100 4.95 -13.84 20.95
CA GLU A 100 6.21 -13.13 20.65
C GLU A 100 7.29 -13.98 19.93
N SER A 101 7.01 -15.25 19.62
CA SER A 101 7.90 -16.20 18.93
C SER A 101 7.31 -16.73 17.61
N GLU A 102 6.36 -16.01 17.01
CA GLU A 102 5.79 -16.38 15.72
C GLU A 102 6.85 -16.25 14.59
N VAL A 103 6.96 -17.29 13.79
CA VAL A 103 7.92 -17.39 12.69
C VAL A 103 7.14 -17.63 11.41
N VAL A 104 7.42 -16.85 10.36
CA VAL A 104 6.84 -17.03 9.04
C VAL A 104 7.83 -17.76 8.14
N THR A 105 7.35 -18.78 7.43
CA THR A 105 8.16 -19.55 6.49
C THR A 105 7.90 -19.05 5.07
N CYS A 106 8.97 -18.71 4.34
CA CYS A 106 8.88 -18.35 2.94
C CYS A 106 8.41 -19.55 2.10
N ALA A 107 7.31 -19.39 1.36
CA ALA A 107 6.75 -20.46 0.54
C ALA A 107 7.68 -20.92 -0.60
N SER A 108 8.61 -20.06 -1.04
CA SER A 108 9.52 -20.36 -2.16
C SER A 108 10.80 -21.07 -1.73
N CYS A 109 11.52 -20.54 -0.73
CA CYS A 109 12.82 -21.07 -0.32
C CYS A 109 12.81 -21.78 1.05
N GLN A 110 11.65 -21.83 1.71
CA GLN A 110 11.48 -22.45 3.04
C GLN A 110 12.30 -21.81 4.18
N ARG A 111 12.91 -20.65 3.94
CA ARG A 111 13.59 -19.86 4.98
C ARG A 111 12.58 -19.37 6.01
N ARG A 112 12.99 -19.40 7.27
CA ARG A 112 12.22 -18.97 8.43
C ARG A 112 12.59 -17.55 8.80
N HIS A 113 11.60 -16.71 9.02
CA HIS A 113 11.76 -15.29 9.37
C HIS A 113 11.01 -15.00 10.66
N ALA A 114 11.69 -14.38 11.63
CA ALA A 114 11.04 -13.97 12.86
C ALA A 114 10.05 -12.82 12.57
N VAL A 115 8.81 -12.94 13.03
CA VAL A 115 7.80 -11.87 12.88
C VAL A 115 8.28 -10.58 13.55
N THR A 116 9.02 -10.67 14.66
CA THR A 116 9.62 -9.52 15.35
C THR A 116 10.61 -8.75 14.49
N GLU A 117 11.43 -9.43 13.67
CA GLU A 117 12.36 -8.76 12.73
C GLU A 117 11.61 -8.06 11.60
N ILE A 118 10.54 -8.68 11.08
CA ILE A 118 9.68 -8.08 10.05
C ILE A 118 8.96 -6.84 10.62
N ASN A 119 8.44 -6.94 11.84
CA ASN A 119 7.77 -5.82 12.51
C ASN A 119 8.75 -4.69 12.80
N ALA A 120 9.97 -4.99 13.27
CA ALA A 120 11.00 -3.97 13.51
C ALA A 120 11.43 -3.27 12.21
N LEU A 121 11.52 -4.01 11.11
CA LEU A 121 11.76 -3.45 9.78
C LEU A 121 10.63 -2.49 9.36
N ASN A 122 9.38 -2.93 9.48
CA ASN A 122 8.22 -2.13 9.12
C ASN A 122 8.13 -0.86 9.97
N GLN A 123 8.32 -0.97 11.28
CA GLN A 123 8.34 0.16 12.20
C GLN A 123 9.44 1.16 11.83
N SER A 124 10.67 0.68 11.60
CA SER A 124 11.77 1.56 11.20
C SER A 124 11.49 2.28 9.88
N ALA A 125 10.89 1.60 8.90
CA ALA A 125 10.50 2.22 7.63
C ALA A 125 9.36 3.23 7.80
N GLU A 126 8.38 2.95 8.67
CA GLU A 126 7.27 3.84 8.98
C GLU A 126 7.76 5.14 9.63
N GLU A 127 8.64 5.05 10.63
CA GLU A 127 9.25 6.22 11.29
C GLU A 127 10.04 7.10 10.30
N MET A 128 10.78 6.48 9.37
CA MET A 128 11.49 7.21 8.32
C MET A 128 10.54 7.91 7.35
N LEU A 129 9.45 7.25 6.95
CA LEU A 129 8.44 7.83 6.07
C LEU A 129 7.71 8.98 6.75
N GLU A 130 7.27 8.81 7.99
CA GLU A 130 6.60 9.84 8.77
C GLU A 130 7.48 11.09 8.90
N SER A 131 8.77 10.89 9.24
CA SER A 131 9.75 11.98 9.31
C SER A 131 9.91 12.69 7.96
N ALA A 132 9.84 11.97 6.84
CA ALA A 132 9.93 12.56 5.50
C ALA A 132 8.65 13.33 5.12
N MET A 133 7.48 12.80 5.46
CA MET A 133 6.19 13.45 5.25
C MET A 133 6.05 14.73 6.08
N GLN A 134 6.51 14.73 7.33
CA GLN A 134 6.52 15.93 8.16
C GLN A 134 7.40 17.02 7.54
N THR A 135 8.61 16.67 7.09
CA THR A 135 9.48 17.63 6.38
C THR A 135 8.84 18.13 5.09
N LEU A 136 8.09 17.30 4.36
CA LEU A 136 7.37 17.72 3.15
C LEU A 136 6.28 18.75 3.44
N HIS A 137 5.58 18.61 4.55
CA HIS A 137 4.56 19.58 4.96
C HIS A 137 5.18 20.96 5.27
N GLU A 138 6.37 20.96 5.86
CA GLU A 138 7.11 22.18 6.23
C GLU A 138 7.82 22.83 5.04
N ASP A 139 8.48 22.02 4.20
CA ASP A 139 9.24 22.45 3.02
C ASP A 139 9.13 21.37 1.92
N ALA A 140 8.42 21.71 0.85
CA ALA A 140 8.20 20.80 -0.27
C ALA A 140 9.49 20.30 -0.93
N THR A 141 10.53 21.13 -1.00
CA THR A 141 11.81 20.76 -1.63
C THR A 141 12.59 19.81 -0.74
N GLN A 142 12.72 20.13 0.55
CA GLN A 142 13.43 19.27 1.50
C GLN A 142 12.69 17.95 1.71
N GLY A 143 11.37 17.97 1.79
CA GLY A 143 10.54 16.76 1.87
C GLY A 143 10.70 15.88 0.64
N PHE A 144 10.72 16.46 -0.56
CA PHE A 144 10.98 15.71 -1.79
C PHE A 144 12.35 14.99 -1.76
N ILE A 145 13.41 15.70 -1.34
CA ILE A 145 14.75 15.13 -1.20
C ILE A 145 14.74 13.99 -0.18
N LYS A 146 14.10 14.20 0.98
CA LYS A 146 14.05 13.23 2.07
C LYS A 146 13.25 11.98 1.70
N LEU A 147 12.10 12.13 1.02
CA LEU A 147 11.31 11.03 0.46
C LEU A 147 12.07 10.27 -0.63
N SER A 148 12.81 10.96 -1.49
CA SER A 148 13.65 10.32 -2.50
C SER A 148 14.73 9.45 -1.85
N ARG A 149 15.39 9.97 -0.80
CA ARG A 149 16.38 9.21 -0.01
C ARG A 149 15.75 8.04 0.73
N PHE A 150 14.54 8.19 1.26
CA PHE A 150 13.81 7.10 1.91
C PHE A 150 13.70 5.86 1.00
N LEU A 151 13.34 6.06 -0.28
CA LEU A 151 13.24 4.98 -1.26
C LEU A 151 14.56 4.25 -1.55
N GLU A 152 15.69 4.87 -1.22
CA GLU A 152 17.01 4.31 -1.47
C GLU A 152 17.59 3.54 -0.26
N THR A 153 16.96 3.65 0.91
CA THR A 153 17.41 3.04 2.17
C THR A 153 17.46 1.52 2.11
N LYS A 154 18.32 0.92 2.94
CA LYS A 154 18.49 -0.54 3.00
C LYS A 154 17.23 -1.23 3.53
N GLU A 155 16.48 -0.58 4.42
CA GLU A 155 15.21 -1.03 4.99
C GLU A 155 14.11 -1.05 3.93
N VAL A 156 14.00 0.01 3.12
CA VAL A 156 12.95 0.09 2.11
C VAL A 156 13.17 -0.90 0.97
N ARG A 157 14.43 -1.21 0.64
CA ARG A 157 14.77 -2.28 -0.33
C ARG A 157 14.33 -3.69 0.12
N LYS A 158 13.99 -3.86 1.40
CA LYS A 158 13.47 -5.12 1.95
C LYS A 158 11.96 -5.26 1.76
N LEU A 159 11.26 -4.16 1.48
CA LEU A 159 9.81 -4.15 1.34
C LEU A 159 9.39 -4.69 -0.03
N HIS A 160 8.28 -5.41 -0.09
CA HIS A 160 7.71 -5.85 -1.36
C HIS A 160 7.29 -4.63 -2.20
N PRO A 161 7.36 -4.65 -3.54
CA PRO A 161 6.96 -3.50 -4.37
C PRO A 161 5.55 -2.96 -4.08
N CYS A 162 4.59 -3.84 -3.77
CA CYS A 162 3.22 -3.46 -3.36
C CYS A 162 3.07 -3.03 -1.89
N HIS A 163 4.16 -2.87 -1.13
CA HIS A 163 4.07 -2.52 0.28
C HIS A 163 3.45 -1.13 0.47
N HIS A 164 2.55 -0.97 1.44
CA HIS A 164 1.79 0.27 1.63
C HIS A 164 2.68 1.50 1.85
N LEU A 165 3.81 1.34 2.56
CA LEU A 165 4.78 2.43 2.74
C LEU A 165 5.43 2.89 1.42
N LEU A 166 5.67 1.97 0.48
CA LEU A 166 6.17 2.32 -0.85
C LEU A 166 5.11 3.05 -1.66
N TYR A 167 3.86 2.60 -1.57
CA TYR A 167 2.72 3.28 -2.20
C TYR A 167 2.59 4.71 -1.68
N GLN A 168 2.55 4.90 -0.36
CA GLN A 168 2.46 6.22 0.28
C GLN A 168 3.62 7.14 -0.12
N ALA A 169 4.85 6.64 -0.11
CA ALA A 169 6.02 7.42 -0.50
C ALA A 169 5.97 7.84 -1.98
N ASN A 170 5.60 6.94 -2.89
CA ASN A 170 5.50 7.28 -4.32
C ASN A 170 4.35 8.26 -4.60
N MET A 171 3.21 8.12 -3.92
CA MET A 171 2.10 9.08 -4.03
C MET A 171 2.50 10.47 -3.51
N ALA A 172 3.17 10.54 -2.36
CA ALA A 172 3.65 11.81 -1.81
C ALA A 172 4.67 12.47 -2.74
N LEU A 173 5.60 11.70 -3.32
CA LEU A 173 6.55 12.19 -4.32
C LEU A 173 5.84 12.68 -5.58
N ALA A 174 4.84 11.96 -6.09
CA ALA A 174 4.09 12.38 -7.27
C ALA A 174 3.42 13.75 -7.06
N VAL A 175 2.71 13.92 -5.94
CA VAL A 175 2.08 15.20 -5.56
C VAL A 175 3.12 16.31 -5.42
N SER A 176 4.28 16.00 -4.83
CA SER A 176 5.39 16.95 -4.69
C SER A 176 5.94 17.39 -6.05
N CYS A 177 6.14 16.46 -6.99
CA CYS A 177 6.57 16.76 -8.35
C CYS A 177 5.59 17.71 -9.07
N PHE A 178 4.29 17.46 -8.98
CA PHE A 178 3.28 18.33 -9.56
C PHE A 178 3.30 19.73 -8.94
N THR A 179 3.53 19.82 -7.62
CA THR A 179 3.63 21.10 -6.90
C THR A 179 4.87 21.89 -7.30
N LEU A 180 5.98 21.20 -7.60
CA LEU A 180 7.24 21.79 -8.05
C LEU A 180 7.29 22.04 -9.58
N GLY A 181 6.26 21.64 -10.32
CA GLY A 181 6.15 21.83 -11.77
C GLY A 181 6.81 20.76 -12.63
N ASP A 182 7.29 19.65 -12.05
CA ASP A 182 7.87 18.51 -12.80
C ASP A 182 6.81 17.44 -13.10
N ILE A 183 5.94 17.74 -14.06
CA ILE A 183 4.78 16.91 -14.41
C ILE A 183 5.18 15.50 -14.85
N ARG A 184 6.23 15.37 -15.67
CA ARG A 184 6.67 14.06 -16.21
C ARG A 184 7.18 13.14 -15.12
N LEU A 185 7.94 13.70 -14.16
CA LEU A 185 8.38 12.92 -13.02
C LEU A 185 7.21 12.56 -12.11
N GLY A 186 6.22 13.45 -11.96
CA GLY A 186 4.97 13.17 -11.23
C GLY A 186 4.17 12.00 -11.82
N GLU A 187 3.98 11.97 -13.14
CA GLU A 187 3.34 10.86 -13.86
C GLU A 187 4.10 9.55 -13.65
N SER A 188 5.42 9.55 -13.86
CA SER A 188 6.25 8.36 -13.65
C SER A 188 6.16 7.78 -12.23
N ARG A 189 6.03 8.63 -11.22
CA ARG A 189 5.88 8.22 -9.81
C ARG A 189 4.48 7.66 -9.52
N THR A 190 3.44 8.27 -10.11
CA THR A 190 2.06 7.78 -10.04
C THR A 190 1.95 6.40 -10.67
N ASP A 191 2.56 6.23 -11.85
CA ASP A 191 2.65 4.94 -12.54
C ASP A 191 3.38 3.90 -11.71
N ARG A 192 4.44 4.26 -10.96
CA ARG A 192 5.12 3.32 -10.06
C ARG A 192 4.28 2.92 -8.85
N ALA A 193 3.51 3.86 -8.28
CA ALA A 193 2.58 3.56 -7.20
C ALA A 193 1.54 2.53 -7.66
N HIS A 194 1.00 2.71 -8.88
CA HIS A 194 0.00 1.84 -9.48
C HIS A 194 0.55 0.53 -10.07
N ASN A 195 1.70 0.56 -10.76
CA ASN A 195 2.32 -0.60 -11.41
C ASN A 195 3.15 -1.47 -10.46
N SER A 196 3.18 -1.15 -9.16
CA SER A 196 3.62 -2.11 -8.15
C SER A 196 2.84 -3.44 -8.24
N ASP A 197 1.64 -3.43 -8.85
CA ASP A 197 0.83 -4.61 -9.21
C ASP A 197 1.42 -5.53 -10.30
N SER A 198 2.36 -5.06 -11.13
CA SER A 198 2.83 -5.82 -12.31
C SER A 198 3.77 -7.00 -12.00
N GLY A 199 4.23 -7.12 -10.75
CA GLY A 199 5.00 -8.29 -10.28
C GLY A 199 4.13 -9.50 -9.90
N CYS A 200 2.80 -9.33 -9.80
CA CYS A 200 1.84 -10.41 -9.65
C CYS A 200 1.23 -10.71 -11.02
N GLY A 201 1.19 -11.98 -11.43
CA GLY A 201 0.84 -12.39 -12.79
C GLY A 201 -0.45 -11.74 -13.36
N PRO A 202 -0.58 -11.71 -14.70
CA PRO A 202 -1.48 -10.80 -15.43
C PRO A 202 -2.99 -11.00 -15.27
N SER A 203 -3.47 -11.84 -14.35
CA SER A 203 -4.89 -12.27 -14.33
C SER A 203 -5.80 -11.59 -13.31
N THR A 204 -5.35 -10.58 -12.55
CA THR A 204 -6.21 -10.00 -11.48
C THR A 204 -6.26 -8.47 -11.36
N CYS A 205 -5.51 -7.68 -12.15
CA CYS A 205 -5.29 -6.25 -11.84
C CYS A 205 -5.84 -5.25 -12.88
N GLU A 206 -6.95 -5.54 -13.56
CA GLU A 206 -7.58 -4.54 -14.45
C GLU A 206 -8.53 -3.54 -13.74
N SER A 207 -8.74 -3.65 -12.42
CA SER A 207 -9.89 -2.97 -11.77
C SER A 207 -9.57 -1.79 -10.85
N LEU A 208 -8.29 -1.43 -10.62
CA LEU A 208 -7.93 -0.42 -9.61
C LEU A 208 -7.30 0.86 -10.15
N VAL A 209 -6.98 0.94 -11.43
CA VAL A 209 -6.25 2.08 -12.02
C VAL A 209 -7.01 2.64 -13.22
N THR A 210 -8.01 3.45 -12.94
CA THR A 210 -8.51 4.43 -13.92
C THR A 210 -9.21 5.52 -13.13
N PHE A 211 -8.50 6.56 -12.70
CA PHE A 211 -9.06 7.90 -12.44
C PHE A 211 -7.90 8.88 -12.17
N LEU A 212 -7.17 9.26 -13.23
CA LEU A 212 -6.67 10.62 -13.32
C LEU A 212 -7.78 11.43 -14.00
N PRO A 213 -8.25 12.56 -13.44
CA PRO A 213 -9.12 13.45 -14.18
C PRO A 213 -8.30 14.10 -15.30
N SER A 214 -8.37 13.53 -16.50
CA SER A 214 -7.96 14.20 -17.73
C SER A 214 -8.88 15.40 -17.93
N GLY A 215 -8.50 16.59 -17.42
CA GLY A 215 -9.35 17.76 -17.59
C GLY A 215 -9.05 18.97 -16.72
N MET A 216 -7.80 19.40 -16.60
CA MET A 216 -7.51 20.82 -16.33
C MET A 216 -6.81 21.41 -17.55
N SER A 217 -7.62 21.72 -18.57
CA SER A 217 -7.25 22.70 -19.58
C SER A 217 -7.30 24.07 -18.91
N LEU A 218 -6.13 24.60 -18.53
CA LEU A 218 -5.97 26.03 -18.32
C LEU A 218 -6.18 26.70 -19.69
N LYS A 219 -7.39 27.20 -19.91
CA LYS A 219 -7.66 28.14 -21.00
C LYS A 219 -7.34 29.54 -20.51
N THR A 220 -6.51 30.19 -21.34
CA THR A 220 -6.03 31.58 -21.39
C THR A 220 -5.18 32.08 -20.24
#